data_AF-A0A7C2S1X1-F1
#
_entry.id   AF-A0A7C2S1X1-F1
#
_cell.length_a   1.000
_cell.length_b   1.000
_cell.length_c   1.000
_cell.angle_alpha   90.00
_cell.angle_beta   90.00
_cell.angle_gamma   90.00
#
_symmetry.space_group_name_H-M   'P 1'
#
loop_
_entity.id
_entity.type
_entity.pdbx_description
1 polymer ?
#
loop_
_entity_poly.entity_id
_entity_poly.type
_entity_poly.pdbx_seq_one_letter_code
_entity_poly.pdbx_strand_id
1 'polypeptide(L)'
;MNGKGRHMALCKDIVENIMDYIDAELDDKTLEELEKHAKDCPECGAFIRTYKKMLELTGKLRNRSFVTPEIRARLKEFLRSSLNLN
;
A
#
# COMPACT_ATOMS: atom_id res chain seq x y z
N MET A 1 -12.29 -17.91 -20.35
CA MET A 1 -11.17 -16.97 -20.58
C MET A 1 -10.10 -17.21 -19.52
N ASN A 2 -8.87 -17.55 -19.92
CA ASN A 2 -7.83 -18.12 -19.06
C ASN A 2 -7.25 -17.11 -18.06
N GLY A 3 -7.33 -17.40 -16.76
CA GLY A 3 -6.87 -16.52 -15.67
C GLY A 3 -5.39 -16.10 -15.73
N LYS A 4 -4.53 -16.85 -16.43
CA LYS A 4 -3.11 -16.53 -16.63
C LYS A 4 -2.87 -15.22 -17.42
N GLY A 5 -3.71 -14.90 -18.41
CA GLY A 5 -3.54 -13.70 -19.23
C GLY A 5 -3.85 -12.41 -18.45
N ARG A 6 -4.88 -12.45 -17.59
CA ARG A 6 -5.23 -11.33 -16.70
C ARG A 6 -4.17 -11.13 -15.61
N HIS A 7 -3.59 -12.22 -15.11
CA HIS A 7 -2.56 -12.15 -14.08
C HIS A 7 -1.29 -11.44 -14.57
N MET A 8 -0.83 -11.72 -15.79
CA MET A 8 0.34 -11.04 -16.38
C MET A 8 0.13 -9.53 -16.54
N ALA A 9 -1.06 -9.11 -16.98
CA ALA A 9 -1.39 -7.68 -17.11
C ALA A 9 -1.31 -6.98 -15.74
N LEU A 10 -1.92 -7.58 -14.70
CA LEU A 10 -1.88 -7.02 -13.34
C LEU A 10 -0.46 -7.00 -12.74
N CYS A 11 0.39 -8.00 -13.03
CA CYS A 11 1.79 -7.94 -12.62
C CYS A 11 2.49 -6.71 -13.22
N LYS A 12 2.26 -6.46 -14.51
CA LYS A 12 2.80 -5.30 -15.22
C LYS A 12 2.26 -4.00 -14.62
N ASP A 13 0.97 -3.93 -14.35
CA ASP A 13 0.34 -2.76 -13.75
C ASP A 13 0.91 -2.44 -12.36
N ILE A 14 1.19 -3.45 -11.51
CA ILE A 14 1.87 -3.25 -10.22
C ILE A 14 3.27 -2.64 -10.42
N VAL A 15 4.04 -3.14 -11.40
CA VAL A 15 5.40 -2.64 -11.64
C VAL A 15 5.37 -1.20 -12.17
N GLU A 16 4.42 -0.89 -13.05
CA GLU A 16 4.27 0.45 -13.64
C GLU A 16 3.74 1.48 -12.63
N ASN A 17 2.85 1.08 -11.72
CA ASN A 17 2.17 1.99 -10.78
C ASN A 17 2.63 1.80 -9.32
N ILE A 18 3.83 1.25 -9.08
CA ILE A 18 4.29 0.94 -7.72
C ILE A 18 4.41 2.18 -6.82
N MET A 19 4.75 3.33 -7.38
CA MET A 19 4.86 4.58 -6.63
C MET A 19 3.47 5.06 -6.19
N ASP A 20 2.52 5.15 -7.13
CA ASP A 20 1.14 5.55 -6.85
C ASP A 20 0.47 4.60 -5.84
N TYR A 21 0.76 3.29 -5.95
CA TYR A 21 0.32 2.29 -4.97
C TYR A 21 0.89 2.55 -3.56
N ILE A 22 2.18 2.92 -3.46
CA ILE A 22 2.84 3.18 -2.17
C ILE A 22 2.39 4.52 -1.58
N ASP A 23 2.18 5.51 -2.44
CA ASP A 23 1.77 6.86 -2.07
C ASP A 23 0.25 6.98 -1.86
N ALA A 24 -0.50 5.89 -2.07
CA ALA A 24 -1.95 5.81 -1.98
C ALA A 24 -2.67 6.83 -2.90
N GLU A 25 -2.13 7.01 -4.11
CA GLU A 25 -2.64 7.92 -5.14
C GLU A 25 -3.45 7.21 -6.24
N LEU A 26 -3.61 5.89 -6.13
CA LEU A 26 -4.47 5.10 -7.02
C LEU A 26 -5.95 5.34 -6.73
N ASP A 27 -6.78 5.23 -7.77
CA ASP A 27 -8.23 5.17 -7.59
C ASP A 27 -8.66 3.86 -6.90
N ASP A 28 -9.80 3.91 -6.20
CA ASP A 28 -10.29 2.82 -5.35
C ASP A 28 -10.40 1.47 -6.09
N LYS A 29 -10.84 1.51 -7.35
CA LYS A 29 -11.03 0.29 -8.15
C LYS A 29 -9.69 -0.34 -8.51
N THR A 30 -8.75 0.45 -8.99
CA THR A 30 -7.41 -0.02 -9.34
C THR A 30 -6.68 -0.53 -8.10
N LEU A 31 -6.82 0.15 -6.96
CA LEU A 31 -6.25 -0.29 -5.70
C LEU A 31 -6.78 -1.67 -5.30
N GLU A 32 -8.10 -1.89 -5.32
CA GLU A 32 -8.71 -3.17 -4.96
C GLU A 32 -8.21 -4.33 -5.86
N GLU A 33 -8.15 -4.10 -7.17
CA GLU A 33 -7.69 -5.12 -8.12
C GLU A 33 -6.20 -5.48 -7.91
N LEU A 34 -5.35 -4.50 -7.64
CA LEU A 34 -3.92 -4.72 -7.38
C LEU A 34 -3.67 -5.37 -6.01
N GLU A 35 -4.41 -5.00 -4.97
CA GLU A 35 -4.28 -5.64 -3.65
C GLU A 35 -4.69 -7.11 -3.70
N LYS A 36 -5.80 -7.42 -4.38
CA LYS A 36 -6.22 -8.80 -4.61
C LYS A 36 -5.14 -9.58 -5.37
N HIS A 37 -4.57 -8.99 -6.41
CA HIS A 37 -3.48 -9.61 -7.15
C HIS A 37 -2.25 -9.84 -6.27
N ALA A 38 -1.79 -8.84 -5.52
CA ALA A 38 -0.61 -8.93 -4.67
C ALA A 38 -0.75 -10.00 -3.57
N LYS A 39 -1.98 -10.27 -3.13
CA LYS A 39 -2.31 -11.36 -2.20
C LYS A 39 -2.21 -12.74 -2.86
N ASP A 40 -2.68 -12.85 -4.11
CA ASP A 40 -2.73 -14.12 -4.84
C ASP A 40 -1.42 -14.43 -5.61
N CYS A 41 -0.56 -13.42 -5.83
CA CYS A 41 0.70 -13.49 -6.57
C CYS A 41 1.92 -13.30 -5.64
N PRO A 42 2.67 -14.37 -5.30
CA PRO A 42 3.84 -14.28 -4.43
C PRO A 42 4.92 -13.31 -4.94
N GLU A 43 5.13 -13.27 -6.27
CA GLU A 43 6.14 -12.42 -6.92
C GLU A 43 5.82 -10.94 -6.74
N CYS A 44 4.59 -10.52 -7.02
CA CYS A 44 4.17 -9.14 -6.85
C CYS A 44 4.12 -8.73 -5.36
N GLY A 45 3.71 -9.64 -4.48
CA GLY A 45 3.80 -9.42 -3.04
C GLY A 45 5.26 -9.21 -2.59
N ALA A 46 6.21 -9.99 -3.11
CA ALA A 46 7.64 -9.84 -2.82
C ALA A 46 8.21 -8.54 -3.40
N PHE A 47 7.80 -8.16 -4.61
CA PHE A 47 8.18 -6.91 -5.24
C PHE A 47 7.76 -5.70 -4.38
N ILE A 48 6.49 -5.64 -3.96
CA ILE A 48 5.96 -4.57 -3.09
C ILE A 48 6.75 -4.48 -1.78
N ARG A 49 6.99 -5.62 -1.11
CA ARG A 49 7.77 -5.63 0.15
C ARG A 49 9.19 -5.11 -0.05
N THR A 50 9.85 -5.53 -1.13
CA THR A 50 11.21 -5.11 -1.46
C THR A 50 11.28 -3.62 -1.74
N TYR A 51 10.33 -3.10 -2.54
CA TYR A 51 10.27 -1.68 -2.87
C TYR A 51 10.02 -0.81 -1.64
N LYS A 52 9.05 -1.19 -0.78
CA LYS A 52 8.82 -0.52 0.52
C LYS A 52 10.07 -0.49 1.38
N LYS A 53 10.80 -1.62 1.45
CA LYS A 53 12.07 -1.70 2.20
C LYS A 53 13.14 -0.79 1.62
N MET A 54 13.28 -0.74 0.30
CA MET A 54 14.20 0.18 -0.38
C MET A 54 13.88 1.64 -0.05
N LEU A 55 12.62 2.05 -0.07
CA LEU A 55 12.23 3.43 0.27
C LEU A 55 12.48 3.76 1.75
N GLU A 56 12.35 2.79 2.64
CA GLU A 56 12.69 2.94 4.06
C GLU A 56 14.19 3.17 4.25
N LEU A 57 15.02 2.33 3.63
CA LEU A 57 16.48 2.39 3.69
C LEU A 57 17.04 3.68 3.08
N THR A 58 16.45 4.13 1.97
CA THR A 58 16.84 5.40 1.31
C THR A 58 16.30 6.64 2.02
N GLY A 59 15.47 6.49 3.07
CA GLY A 59 14.86 7.59 3.79
C GLY A 59 13.76 8.33 3.04
N LYS A 60 13.40 7.90 1.82
CA LYS A 60 12.31 8.49 1.03
C LYS A 60 10.94 8.34 1.70
N LEU A 61 10.73 7.28 2.50
CA LEU A 61 9.52 7.15 3.32
C LEU A 61 9.48 8.11 4.52
N ARG A 62 10.66 8.54 5.04
CA ARG A 62 10.76 9.33 6.27
C ARG A 62 10.30 10.78 6.09
N ASN A 63 10.43 11.32 4.88
CA ASN A 63 10.05 12.69 4.56
C ASN A 63 8.55 12.90 4.33
N ARG A 64 7.72 11.85 4.35
CA ARG A 64 6.27 11.98 4.13
C ARG A 64 5.43 12.01 5.40
N SER A 65 6.01 11.79 6.59
CA SER A 65 5.21 11.87 7.83
C SER A 65 5.05 13.33 8.27
N PHE A 66 4.06 14.02 7.70
CA PHE A 66 3.52 15.27 8.25
C PHE A 66 2.70 15.02 9.54
N VAL A 67 2.65 13.77 10.03
CA VAL A 67 1.90 13.40 11.22
C VAL A 67 2.68 13.88 12.45
N THR A 68 2.34 15.10 12.89
CA THR A 68 2.84 15.65 14.14
C THR A 68 2.42 14.77 15.33
N PRO A 69 3.14 14.84 16.47
CA PRO A 69 2.74 14.15 17.69
C PRO A 69 1.30 14.48 18.12
N GLU A 70 0.85 15.72 17.91
CA GLU A 70 -0.52 16.16 18.20
C GLU A 70 -1.56 15.43 17.35
N ILE A 71 -1.38 15.38 16.03
CA ILE A 71 -2.31 14.67 15.13
C ILE A 71 -2.34 13.18 15.49
N ARG A 72 -1.19 12.58 15.81
CA ARG A 72 -1.11 11.18 16.25
C ARG A 72 -1.86 10.94 17.56
N ALA A 73 -1.75 11.86 18.53
CA ALA A 73 -2.44 11.76 19.81
C ALA A 73 -3.96 11.83 19.62
N ARG A 74 -4.44 12.83 18.88
CA ARG A 74 -5.87 12.98 18.57
C ARG A 74 -6.44 11.79 17.81
N LEU A 75 -5.70 11.25 16.84
CA LEU A 75 -6.11 10.05 16.10
C LEU A 75 -6.24 8.83 17.03
N LYS A 76 -5.30 8.65 17.98
CA LYS A 76 -5.37 7.57 18.98
C LYS A 76 -6.56 7.71 19.91
N GLU A 77 -6.86 8.92 20.39
CA GLU A 77 -8.03 9.20 21.22
C GLU A 77 -9.33 8.88 20.48
N PHE A 78 -9.44 9.34 19.23
CA PHE A 78 -10.60 9.06 18.37
C PHE A 78 -10.81 7.56 18.13
N LEU A 79 -9.74 6.82 17.81
CA LEU A 79 -9.81 5.37 17.59
C LEU A 79 -10.20 4.62 18.87
N ARG A 80 -9.66 5.02 20.03
CA ARG A 80 -10.05 4.44 21.33
C ARG A 80 -11.53 4.66 21.63
N SER A 81 -12.03 5.88 21.40
CA SER A 81 -13.44 6.23 21.59
C SER A 81 -14.38 5.51 20.62
N SER A 82 -13.93 5.21 19.40
CA SER A 82 -14.78 4.61 18.36
C SER A 82 -14.77 3.08 18.38
N LEU A 83 -13.73 2.46 18.94
CA LEU A 83 -13.56 1.01 18.98
C LEU A 83 -13.95 0.37 20.33
N ASN A 84 -14.43 1.15 21.32
CA ASN A 84 -14.71 0.66 22.69
C ASN A 84 -13.57 -0.18 23.27
N LEU A 85 -12.32 0.16 22.97
CA LEU A 85 -11.15 -0.46 23.60
C LEU A 85 -10.96 0.24 24.95
N ASN A 86 -11.66 -0.29 25.95
CA ASN A 86 -11.53 0.05 27.38
C ASN A 86 -10.09 -0.22 27.87
#